data_AF-A0A0F8Y1Q3-F1
#
_entry.id   AF-A0A0F8Y1Q3-F1
#
_cell.length_a   1.000
_cell.length_b   1.000
_cell.length_c   1.000
_cell.angle_alpha   90.00
_cell.angle_beta   90.00
_cell.angle_gamma   90.00
#
_symmetry.space_group_name_H-M   'P 1'
#
loop_
_entity.id
_entity.type
_entity.pdbx_description
1 polymer ?
#
loop_
_entity_poly.entity_id
_entity_poly.type
_entity_poly.pdbx_seq_one_letter_code
_entity_poly.pdbx_strand_id
1 'polypeptide(L)' 'MADDIRSQFLAFQDRWLAPWALRAGDSGGRVYPEAEHPYRSCYQRDRDRIVHCSA' A
#
# COMPACT_ATOMS: atom_id res chain seq x y z
N MET A 1 7.92 -2.09 20.56
CA MET A 1 7.82 -3.27 19.70
C MET A 1 6.38 -3.34 19.20
N ALA A 2 6.00 -2.42 18.31
CA ALA A 2 4.67 -2.45 17.71
C ALA A 2 4.77 -3.42 16.54
N ASP A 3 4.08 -4.56 16.64
CA ASP A 3 3.91 -5.46 15.51
C ASP A 3 3.46 -4.65 14.30
N ASP A 4 4.26 -4.67 13.24
CA ASP A 4 4.07 -3.83 12.07
C ASP A 4 2.83 -4.29 11.28
N ILE A 5 1.67 -3.71 11.61
CA ILE A 5 0.36 -4.01 11.02
C ILE A 5 0.42 -3.91 9.49
N ARG A 6 1.19 -2.95 8.96
CA ARG A 6 1.38 -2.81 7.52
C ARG A 6 2.12 -4.02 6.94
N SER A 7 3.22 -4.45 7.54
CA SER A 7 3.95 -5.65 7.08
C SER A 7 3.08 -6.90 7.10
N GLN A 8 2.26 -7.08 8.13
CA GLN A 8 1.32 -8.20 8.20
C GLN A 8 0.30 -8.16 7.05
N PHE A 9 -0.25 -6.99 6.75
CA PHE A 9 -1.16 -6.79 5.63
C PHE A 9 -0.49 -7.09 4.28
N LEU A 10 0.72 -6.58 4.05
CA LEU A 10 1.47 -6.81 2.82
C LEU A 10 1.78 -8.30 2.63
N ALA A 11 2.19 -9.01 3.68
CA ALA A 11 2.47 -10.44 3.63
C ALA A 11 1.21 -11.28 3.39
N PHE A 12 0.05 -10.84 3.87
CA PHE A 12 -1.22 -11.49 3.54
C PHE A 12 -1.62 -11.25 2.08
N GLN A 13 -1.54 -9.99 1.63
CA GLN A 13 -1.79 -9.61 0.24
C GLN A 13 -0.93 -10.45 -0.71
N ASP A 14 0.37 -10.59 -0.41
CA ASP A 14 1.32 -11.35 -1.22
C ASP A 14 0.90 -12.81 -1.46
N ARG A 15 0.39 -13.46 -0.41
CA ARG A 15 -0.09 -14.85 -0.44
C ARG A 15 -1.44 -15.02 -1.13
N TRP A 16 -2.29 -13.99 -1.09
CA TRP A 16 -3.64 -14.04 -1.66
C TRP A 16 -3.67 -13.67 -3.15
N LEU A 17 -2.75 -12.84 -3.60
CA LEU A 17 -2.69 -12.35 -4.96
C LEU A 17 -2.26 -13.44 -5.95
N ALA A 18 -2.81 -13.39 -7.17
CA ALA A 18 -2.39 -14.25 -8.26
C ALA A 18 -0.91 -14.00 -8.62
N PRO A 19 -0.19 -14.97 -9.21
CA PRO A 19 1.24 -14.84 -9.53
C PRO A 19 1.60 -13.65 -10.42
N TRP A 20 0.67 -13.21 -11.26
CA TRP A 20 0.82 -12.08 -12.19
C TRP A 20 0.26 -10.76 -11.65
N ALA A 21 -0.27 -10.74 -10.42
CA ALA A 21 -0.81 -9.52 -9.84
C ALA A 21 0.31 -8.60 -9.37
N LEU A 22 0.09 -7.28 -9.49
CA LEU A 22 1.02 -6.28 -8.99
C LEU A 22 0.96 -6.19 -7.47
N ARG A 23 2.11 -6.31 -6.81
CA ARG A 23 2.25 -6.28 -5.35
C ARG A 23 2.54 -4.86 -4.89
N ALA A 24 1.97 -4.45 -3.75
CA ALA A 24 2.19 -3.10 -3.22
C ALA A 24 3.65 -2.84 -2.80
N GLY A 25 4.37 -3.89 -2.39
CA GLY A 25 5.80 -3.82 -2.06
C GLY A 25 6.69 -3.52 -3.29
N ASP A 26 6.26 -3.92 -4.48
CA ASP A 26 7.00 -3.74 -5.73
C ASP A 26 6.63 -2.44 -6.46
N SER A 27 5.90 -1.54 -5.79
CA SER A 27 5.52 -0.25 -6.38
C SER A 27 6.77 0.61 -6.62
N GLY A 28 6.80 1.34 -7.73
CA GLY A 28 7.90 2.26 -8.06
C GLY A 28 8.03 3.49 -7.16
N GLY A 29 7.29 3.55 -6.04
CA GLY A 29 7.31 4.68 -5.10
C GLY A 29 6.50 5.89 -5.58
N ARG A 30 6.81 7.05 -5.00
CA ARG A 30 6.17 8.34 -5.28
C ARG A 30 7.16 9.27 -5.97
N VAL A 31 6.66 10.11 -6.88
CA VAL A 31 7.46 11.17 -7.52
C VAL A 31 8.03 12.13 -6.47
N TYR A 32 7.23 12.44 -5.44
CA TYR A 32 7.66 13.22 -4.28
C TYR A 32 7.82 12.28 -3.07
N PRO A 33 9.00 12.25 -2.42
CA PRO A 33 9.23 11.41 -1.25
C PRO A 33 8.19 11.69 -0.17
N GLU A 34 7.61 10.63 0.36
CA GLU A 34 6.59 10.71 1.40
C GLU A 34 6.80 9.57 2.39
N ALA A 35 6.55 9.83 3.68
CA ALA A 35 6.59 8.79 4.69
C ALA A 35 5.55 7.71 4.41
N GLU A 36 5.94 6.45 4.64
CA GLU A 36 5.03 5.32 4.53
C GLU A 36 3.95 5.40 5.62
N HIS A 37 2.73 4.98 5.26
CA HIS A 37 1.62 5.02 6.20
C HIS A 37 1.70 3.82 7.14
N PRO A 38 1.41 3.96 8.45
CA PRO A 38 1.59 2.89 9.45
C PRO A 38 0.77 1.61 9.22
N TYR A 39 -0.21 1.61 8.33
CA TYR A 39 -1.10 0.46 8.13
C TYR A 39 -1.74 0.37 6.74
N ARG A 40 -1.73 1.46 5.94
CA ARG A 40 -2.27 1.46 4.58
C ARG A 40 -1.18 1.16 3.56
N SER A 41 -1.48 0.29 2.59
CA SER A 41 -0.67 0.13 1.38
C SER A 41 -0.69 1.40 0.52
N CYS A 42 0.30 1.55 -0.37
CA CYS A 42 0.38 2.68 -1.31
C CYS A 42 -0.91 2.82 -2.15
N TYR A 43 -1.48 1.70 -2.61
CA TYR A 43 -2.72 1.70 -3.39
C TYR A 43 -3.98 2.02 -2.57
N GLN A 44 -4.06 1.57 -1.31
CA GLN A 44 -5.16 1.96 -0.42
C GLN A 44 -5.16 3.45 -0.12
N ARG A 45 -3.97 4.05 0.03
CA ARG A 45 -3.83 5.52 0.16
C ARG A 45 -4.26 6.25 -1.10
N ASP A 46 -3.92 5.72 -2.28
CA ASP A 46 -4.31 6.32 -3.54
C ASP A 46 -5.81 6.30 -3.75
N ARG A 47 -6.46 5.19 -3.42
CA ARG A 47 -7.92 5.10 -3.41
C ARG A 47 -8.55 6.18 -2.53
N ASP A 48 -8.05 6.36 -1.32
CA ASP A 48 -8.54 7.37 -0.37
C ASP A 48 -8.40 8.79 -0.95
N ARG A 49 -7.25 9.12 -1.53
CA ARG A 49 -7.00 10.41 -2.19
C ARG A 49 -7.94 10.66 -3.37
N ILE A 50 -8.15 9.65 -4.21
CA ILE A 50 -9.06 9.73 -5.37
C ILE A 50 -10.50 9.90 -4.92
N VAL A 51 -10.92 9.20 -3.86
CA VAL A 51 -12.30 9.31 -3.33
C VAL A 51 -12.54 10.67 -2.68
N HIS A 52 -11.52 11.27 -2.07
CA HIS A 52 -11.62 12.54 -1.36
C HIS A 52 -11.16 13.77 -2.16
N CYS A 53 -10.69 13.61 -3.40
CA CYS A 53 -10.40 14.75 -4.24
C CYS A 53 -11.71 15.38 -4.74
N SER A 54 -11.80 16.71 -4.72
CA SER A 54 -12.77 17.42 -5.56
C SER A 54 -12.22 17.48 -6.97
N ALA A 55 -12.93 16.86 -7.91
CA ALA A 55 -12.65 16.88 -9.34
C ALA A 55 -13.37 18.04 -10.04
#